data_AF-A0A661HYC6-F1
#
_entry.id   AF-A0A661HYC6-F1
#
_cell.length_a   1.000
_cell.length_b   1.000
_cell.length_c   1.000
_cell.angle_alpha   90.00
_cell.angle_beta   90.00
_cell.angle_gamma   90.00
#
_symmetry.space_group_name_H-M   'P 1'
#
loop_
_entity.id
_entity.type
_entity.pdbx_description
1 polymer ?
#
loop_
_entity_poly.entity_id
_entity_poly.type
_entity_poly.pdbx_seq_one_letter_code
_entity_poly.pdbx_strand_id
1 'polypeptide(L)' 'MKDFHSVVIELKLYLGLNKNKKILDKDVAEALKISQANFATIKRRNSTPYKNILEFCHREELSCSKIFFD' A
#
# COMPACT_ATOMS: atom_id res chain seq x y z
N MET A 1 -3.08 -13.52 6.82
CA MET A 1 -2.66 -12.53 5.80
C MET A 1 -3.70 -11.43 5.80
N LYS A 2 -3.27 -10.18 6.04
CA LYS A 2 -4.14 -9.00 6.07
C LYS A 2 -4.86 -8.84 4.73
N ASP A 3 -6.13 -8.46 4.75
CA ASP A 3 -6.85 -8.09 3.53
C ASP A 3 -6.30 -6.79 2.94
N PHE A 4 -6.70 -6.43 1.72
CA PHE A 4 -6.12 -5.28 1.05
C PHE A 4 -6.43 -3.95 1.74
N HIS A 5 -7.57 -3.80 2.43
CA HIS A 5 -7.87 -2.58 3.18
C HIS A 5 -6.92 -2.42 4.36
N SER A 6 -6.68 -3.51 5.10
CA SER A 6 -5.72 -3.56 6.19
C SER A 6 -4.30 -3.26 5.71
N VAL A 7 -3.88 -3.86 4.58
CA VAL A 7 -2.58 -3.58 3.94
C VAL A 7 -2.46 -2.10 3.55
N VAL A 8 -3.51 -1.48 3.02
CA VAL A 8 -3.51 -0.05 2.67
C VAL A 8 -3.33 0.84 3.90
N ILE A 9 -3.88 0.45 5.05
CA ILE A 9 -3.67 1.19 6.31
C ILE A 9 -2.19 1.13 6.71
N GLU A 10 -1.58 -0.05 6.68
CA GLU A 10 -0.15 -0.22 6.98
C GLU A 10 0.74 0.59 6.03
N LEU A 11 0.45 0.55 4.73
CA LEU A 11 1.16 1.35 3.74
C LEU A 11 1.03 2.85 4.01
N LYS A 12 -0.14 3.33 4.45
CA LYS A 12 -0.32 4.74 4.83
C LYS A 12 0.46 5.12 6.07
N LEU A 13 0.50 4.25 7.07
CA LEU A 13 1.30 4.47 8.27
C LEU A 13 2.77 4.58 7.90
N TYR A 14 3.29 3.63 7.12
CA TYR A 14 4.67 3.65 6.64
C TYR A 14 5.01 4.91 5.85
N LEU A 15 4.20 5.27 4.84
CA LEU A 15 4.40 6.48 4.04
C LEU A 15 4.27 7.78 4.85
N GLY A 16 3.58 7.72 5.99
CA GLY A 16 3.35 8.82 6.91
C GLY A 16 4.42 8.96 8.00
N LEU A 17 5.24 7.94 8.28
CA LEU A 17 6.23 7.97 9.37
C LEU A 17 7.15 9.21 9.32
N ASN A 18 7.54 9.64 8.12
CA ASN A 18 8.44 10.78 7.92
C ASN A 18 7.74 12.03 7.38
N LYS A 19 6.41 12.01 7.26
CA LYS A 19 5.65 13.14 6.74
C LYS A 19 4.63 13.55 7.80
N ASN A 20 4.71 14.79 8.27
CA ASN A 20 3.72 15.36 9.19
C ASN A 20 2.40 15.70 8.47
N LYS A 21 1.97 14.81 7.56
CA LYS A 21 0.83 14.96 6.66
C LYS A 21 0.06 13.65 6.61
N LYS A 22 -1.27 13.76 6.53
CA LYS A 22 -2.15 12.61 6.32
C LYS A 22 -1.92 12.02 4.93
N ILE A 23 -1.57 10.74 4.86
CA ILE A 23 -1.42 10.00 3.61
C ILE A 23 -2.81 9.60 3.09
N LEU A 24 -3.09 9.95 1.83
CA LEU A 24 -4.35 9.65 1.16
C LEU A 24 -4.20 8.43 0.25
N ASP A 25 -5.33 7.90 -0.22
CA ASP A 25 -5.33 6.76 -1.16
C ASP A 25 -4.52 7.06 -2.43
N LYS A 26 -4.48 8.33 -2.87
CA LYS A 26 -3.67 8.75 -4.02
C LYS A 26 -2.17 8.58 -3.80
N ASP A 27 -1.67 8.85 -2.60
CA ASP A 27 -0.25 8.71 -2.27
C ASP A 27 0.14 7.22 -2.24
N VAL A 28 -0.76 6.35 -1.77
CA VAL A 28 -0.56 4.89 -1.80
C VAL A 28 -0.59 4.37 -3.24
N ALA A 29 -1.52 4.85 -4.06
CA ALA A 29 -1.60 4.49 -5.47
C ALA A 29 -0.29 4.85 -6.21
N GLU A 30 0.22 6.06 -5.97
CA GLU A 30 1.50 6.53 -6.52
C GLU A 30 2.69 5.66 -6.05
N ALA A 31 2.77 5.35 -4.75
CA ALA A 31 3.82 4.49 -4.19
C ALA A 31 3.81 3.08 -4.80
N LEU A 32 2.62 2.53 -5.06
CA LEU A 32 2.45 1.23 -5.72
C LEU A 32 2.58 1.29 -7.25
N LYS A 33 2.82 2.48 -7.84
CA LYS A 33 2.84 2.72 -9.29
C LYS A 33 1.55 2.27 -9.99
N ILE A 34 0.42 2.49 -9.33
CA ILE A 34 -0.93 2.19 -9.84
C ILE A 34 -1.65 3.52 -10.05
N SER A 35 -2.42 3.65 -11.14
CA SER A 35 -3.26 4.83 -11.32
C SER A 35 -4.34 4.91 -10.24
N GLN A 36 -4.74 6.12 -9.84
CA GLN A 36 -5.75 6.30 -8.78
C GLN A 36 -7.08 5.59 -9.11
N ALA A 37 -7.48 5.59 -10.38
CA ALA A 37 -8.68 4.89 -10.86
C ALA A 37 -8.56 3.36 -10.72
N ASN A 38 -7.40 2.80 -11.06
CA ASN A 38 -7.15 1.37 -10.91
C ASN A 38 -7.08 0.99 -9.41
N PHE A 39 -6.40 1.79 -8.59
CA PHE A 39 -6.33 1.58 -7.14
C PHE A 39 -7.72 1.58 -6.50
N ALA A 40 -8.59 2.54 -6.82
CA ALA A 40 -9.97 2.60 -6.33
C ALA A 40 -10.77 1.35 -6.72
N THR A 41 -10.59 0.87 -7.96
CA THR A 41 -11.26 -0.35 -8.46
C THR A 41 -10.79 -1.60 -7.73
N ILE A 42 -9.48 -1.77 -7.58
CA ILE A 42 -8.84 -2.89 -6.89
C ILE A 42 -9.26 -2.91 -5.41
N LYS A 43 -9.23 -1.75 -4.76
CA LYS A 43 -9.67 -1.56 -3.37
C LYS A 43 -11.14 -1.93 -3.18
N ARG A 44 -12.04 -1.44 -4.05
CA ARG A 44 -13.47 -1.79 -4.00
C ARG A 44 -13.72 -3.29 -4.15
N ARG A 45 -12.91 -3.98 -4.95
CA ARG A 45 -12.99 -5.43 -5.15
C ARG A 45 -12.27 -6.23 -4.05
N ASN A 46 -11.62 -5.55 -3.10
CA ASN A 46 -10.75 -6.14 -2.08
C ASN A 46 -9.69 -7.10 -2.67
N SER A 47 -9.21 -6.79 -3.88
CA SER A 47 -8.17 -7.59 -4.54
C SER A 47 -6.81 -7.03 -4.15
N THR A 48 -5.87 -7.87 -3.75
CA THR A 48 -4.55 -7.43 -3.33
C THR A 48 -3.60 -7.40 -4.54
N PRO A 49 -3.04 -6.24 -4.93
CA PRO A 49 -2.07 -6.15 -6.02
C PRO A 49 -0.68 -6.59 -5.52
N TYR A 50 -0.52 -7.90 -5.29
CA TYR A 50 0.69 -8.47 -4.67
C TYR A 50 1.97 -8.05 -5.38
N LYS A 51 2.00 -8.09 -6.72
CA LYS A 51 3.17 -7.69 -7.50
C LYS A 51 3.62 -6.26 -7.17
N ASN A 52 2.71 -5.31 -7.22
CA ASN A 52 3.00 -3.90 -6.95
C ASN A 52 3.48 -3.67 -5.51
N ILE A 53 2.88 -4.37 -4.54
CA ILE A 53 3.26 -4.25 -3.12
C ILE A 53 4.65 -4.88 -2.90
N LEU A 54 4.94 -6.03 -3.50
CA LEU A 54 6.26 -6.67 -3.41
C LEU A 54 7.35 -5.81 -4.06
N GLU A 55 7.08 -5.23 -5.23
CA GLU A 55 8.00 -4.29 -5.89
C GLU A 55 8.22 -3.01 -5.08
N PHE A 56 7.17 -2.52 -4.41
CA PHE A 56 7.29 -1.42 -3.45
C PHE A 56 8.17 -1.82 -2.27
N CYS A 57 7.90 -2.96 -1.65
CA CYS A 57 8.67 -3.44 -0.49
C CYS A 57 10.14 -3.64 -0.84
N HIS A 58 10.44 -4.21 -2.02
CA HIS A 58 11.81 -4.39 -2.49
C HIS A 58 12.54 -3.05 -2.67
N ARG A 59 11.88 -2.05 -3.25
CA ARG A 59 12.47 -0.73 -3.50
C ARG A 59 12.72 0.06 -2.22
N GLU A 60 11.81 -0.05 -1.25
CA GLU A 60 11.90 0.68 0.03
C GLU A 60 12.64 -0.14 1.12
N GLU A 61 13.25 -1.27 0.75
CA GLU A 61 13.91 -2.22 1.68
C GLU A 61 13.02 -2.62 2.87
N LEU A 62 11.71 -2.72 2.62
CA LEU A 62 10.69 -3.02 3.61
C LEU A 62 10.39 -4.52 3.67
N SER A 63 10.26 -5.05 4.88
CA SER A 63 9.82 -6.43 5.07
C SER A 63 8.36 -6.62 4.71
N CYS A 64 8.08 -7.52 3.76
CA CYS A 64 6.73 -7.87 3.35
C CYS A 64 5.92 -8.48 4.50
N SER A 65 6.58 -9.19 5.43
CA SER A 65 5.90 -9.78 6.59
C SER A 65 5.25 -8.71 7.45
N LYS A 66 5.90 -7.55 7.66
CA LYS A 66 5.30 -6.44 8.42
C LYS A 66 4.03 -5.89 7.76
N ILE A 67 4.00 -5.87 6.43
CA ILE A 67 2.85 -5.37 5.67
C ILE A 67 1.69 -6.38 5.66
N PHE A 68 1.97 -7.67 5.53
CA PHE A 68 0.95 -8.69 5.29
C PHE A 68 0.59 -9.56 6.52
N PHE A 69 1.45 -9.61 7.54
CA PHE A 69 1.43 -10.65 8.59
C PHE A 69 1.77 -10.19 10.01
N ASP A 70 1.87 -8.88 10.25
CA ASP A 70 2.31 -8.22 11.51
C ASP A 70 3.82 -7.96 11.63
#